data_AF-A0A531LZZ1-F1
#
_entry.id   AF-A0A531LZZ1-F1
#
_cell.length_a   1.000
_cell.length_b   1.000
_cell.length_c   1.000
_cell.angle_alpha   90.00
_cell.angle_beta   90.00
_cell.angle_gamma   90.00
#
_symmetry.space_group_name_H-M   'P 1'
#
loop_
_entity.id
_entity.type
_entity.pdbx_description
1 polymer ?
#
loop_
_entity_poly.entity_id
_entity_poly.type
_entity_poly.pdbx_seq_one_letter_code
_entity_poly.pdbx_strand_id
1 'polypeptide(L)'
;GTPEPVSAAHIMPIGSFIGATVPLGSETTVLPGGESVDDSRFVVRYFRKSKDGRLLFGGREVYAVNDPKDIHIHIRRQIAELYPELKDVEITHGWGGYVGITVPRKPFVREVMPNVISVGGYSGHGVMLSNFFGKLYAET
;
A
#
# COMPACT_ATOMS: atom_id res chain seq x y z
N GLY A 1 13.88 1.18 -19.87
CA GLY A 1 13.25 2.16 -20.77
C GLY A 1 12.94 3.42 -19.99
N THR A 2 13.05 4.59 -20.61
CA THR A 2 12.74 5.88 -19.96
C THR A 2 11.23 6.12 -19.99
N PRO A 3 10.58 6.48 -18.87
CA PRO A 3 9.16 6.81 -18.86
C PRO A 3 8.84 8.04 -19.73
N GLU A 4 7.60 8.15 -20.22
CA GLU A 4 7.14 9.32 -20.98
C GLU A 4 7.27 10.60 -20.13
N PRO A 5 7.98 11.65 -20.60
CA PRO A 5 8.44 12.73 -19.72
C PRO A 5 7.34 13.51 -19.02
N VAL A 6 6.21 13.75 -19.70
CA VAL A 6 5.10 14.54 -19.11
C VAL A 6 4.43 13.75 -18.00
N SER A 7 4.10 12.48 -18.23
CA SER A 7 3.50 11.60 -17.21
C SER A 7 4.44 11.38 -16.04
N ALA A 8 5.74 11.20 -16.31
CA ALA A 8 6.77 11.03 -15.29
C ALA A 8 6.90 12.24 -14.36
N ALA A 9 6.76 13.46 -14.90
CA ALA A 9 6.81 14.69 -14.11
C ALA A 9 5.64 14.84 -13.11
N HIS A 10 4.55 14.09 -13.29
CA HIS A 10 3.35 14.17 -12.45
C HIS A 10 3.20 12.98 -11.48
N ILE A 11 4.00 11.93 -11.63
CA ILE A 11 3.89 10.68 -10.87
C ILE A 11 5.22 10.40 -10.16
N MET A 12 5.21 10.55 -8.84
CA MET A 12 6.36 10.25 -7.99
C MET A 12 6.31 8.80 -7.53
N PRO A 13 7.41 8.02 -7.67
CA PRO A 13 7.50 6.69 -7.10
C PRO A 13 7.72 6.79 -5.59
N ILE A 14 6.84 6.17 -4.80
CA ILE A 14 6.98 6.09 -3.34
C ILE A 14 7.05 4.63 -2.92
N GLY A 15 8.04 4.27 -2.10
CA GLY A 15 8.15 2.94 -1.51
C GLY A 15 6.95 2.64 -0.59
N SER A 16 6.32 1.49 -0.81
CA SER A 16 5.23 0.99 0.02
C SER A 16 5.48 -0.47 0.31
N PHE A 17 5.35 -0.85 1.57
CA PHE A 17 5.75 -2.16 2.02
C PHE A 17 4.80 -2.69 3.09
N ILE A 18 4.76 -4.00 3.22
CA ILE A 18 3.85 -4.76 4.07
C ILE A 18 4.64 -5.87 4.76
N GLY A 19 4.28 -6.15 6.02
CA GLY A 19 4.74 -7.30 6.77
C GLY A 19 3.58 -8.23 7.09
N ALA A 20 3.88 -9.53 7.19
CA ALA A 20 2.93 -10.52 7.68
C ALA A 20 3.47 -11.22 8.93
N THR A 21 2.63 -11.28 9.96
CA THR A 21 2.94 -12.04 11.18
C THR A 21 2.88 -13.55 10.94
N VAL A 22 3.25 -14.34 11.94
CA VAL A 22 2.67 -15.69 12.12
C VAL A 22 1.12 -15.62 12.19
N PRO A 23 0.38 -16.70 11.87
CA PRO A 23 -1.06 -16.73 12.12
C PRO A 23 -1.36 -16.38 13.57
N LEU A 24 -2.24 -15.40 13.78
CA LEU A 24 -2.75 -15.10 15.10
C LEU A 24 -3.72 -16.22 15.50
N GLY A 25 -3.59 -16.73 16.73
CA GLY A 25 -4.44 -17.82 17.22
C GLY A 25 -5.93 -17.47 17.16
N SER A 26 -6.81 -18.49 17.16
CA SER A 26 -8.27 -18.32 17.06
C SER A 26 -8.86 -17.38 18.11
N GLU A 27 -8.24 -17.34 19.29
CA GLU A 27 -8.67 -16.52 20.43
C GLU A 27 -8.22 -15.05 20.35
N THR A 28 -7.58 -14.65 19.24
CA THR A 28 -7.11 -13.27 19.08
C THR A 28 -8.26 -12.27 19.04
N THR A 29 -8.14 -11.20 19.81
CA THR A 29 -9.06 -10.04 19.77
C THR A 29 -8.72 -9.05 18.65
N VAL A 30 -7.66 -9.31 17.88
CA VAL A 30 -7.23 -8.47 16.77
C VAL A 30 -8.18 -8.66 15.59
N LEU A 31 -8.88 -7.60 15.22
CA LEU A 31 -9.82 -7.57 14.10
C LEU A 31 -10.82 -8.75 14.13
N PRO A 32 -11.63 -8.88 15.20
CA PRO A 32 -12.43 -10.08 15.44
C PRO A 32 -13.48 -10.31 14.33
N GLY A 33 -13.94 -9.26 13.65
CA GLY A 33 -14.84 -9.33 12.50
C GLY A 33 -14.13 -9.53 11.15
N GLY A 34 -12.80 -9.58 11.13
CA GLY A 34 -12.02 -9.68 9.88
C GLY A 34 -11.99 -8.37 9.09
N GLU A 35 -12.08 -7.24 9.78
CA GLU A 35 -12.14 -5.91 9.22
C GLU A 35 -10.87 -5.57 8.43
N SER A 36 -11.00 -4.67 7.46
CA SER A 36 -9.86 -3.98 6.87
C SER A 36 -9.84 -2.56 7.42
N VAL A 37 -8.70 -2.15 7.96
CA VAL A 37 -8.54 -0.87 8.65
C VAL A 37 -7.52 -0.03 7.92
N ASP A 38 -7.82 1.25 7.79
CA ASP A 38 -6.87 2.31 7.48
C ASP A 38 -7.09 3.49 8.44
N ASP A 39 -6.11 4.38 8.55
CA ASP A 39 -6.18 5.57 9.40
C ASP A 39 -6.10 6.89 8.60
N SER A 40 -6.35 8.00 9.28
CA SER A 40 -6.34 9.34 8.70
C SER A 40 -4.95 10.01 8.66
N ARG A 41 -3.87 9.26 8.94
CA ARG A 41 -2.51 9.84 8.94
C ARG A 41 -2.09 10.16 7.51
N PHE A 42 -1.23 11.16 7.34
CA PHE A 42 -0.59 11.44 6.04
C PHE A 42 0.19 10.20 5.53
N VAL A 43 0.82 9.52 6.48
CA VAL A 43 1.46 8.23 6.33
C VAL A 43 0.52 7.16 6.88
N VAL A 44 -0.41 6.73 6.04
CA VAL A 44 -1.49 5.82 6.43
C VAL A 44 -0.92 4.49 6.92
N ARG A 45 -1.40 4.03 8.08
CA ARG A 45 -1.33 2.60 8.44
C ARG A 45 -2.56 1.91 7.86
N TYR A 46 -2.34 0.78 7.22
CA TYR A 46 -3.41 -0.04 6.67
C TYR A 46 -3.14 -1.50 7.00
N PHE A 47 -4.14 -2.20 7.53
CA PHE A 47 -3.93 -3.56 8.00
C PHE A 47 -5.23 -4.35 8.00
N ARG A 48 -5.09 -5.67 7.89
CA ARG A 48 -6.19 -6.64 7.93
C ARG A 48 -5.67 -8.03 8.28
N LYS A 49 -6.55 -8.94 8.68
CA LYS A 49 -6.19 -10.36 8.73
C LYS A 49 -6.24 -11.00 7.33
N SER A 50 -5.28 -11.87 7.03
CA SER A 50 -5.35 -12.79 5.91
C SER A 50 -6.33 -13.93 6.20
N LYS A 51 -6.70 -14.71 5.17
CA LYS A 51 -7.59 -15.87 5.34
C LYS A 51 -7.03 -16.94 6.27
N ASP A 52 -5.71 -17.08 6.33
CA ASP A 52 -5.00 -18.00 7.23
C ASP A 52 -4.67 -17.38 8.59
N GLY A 53 -5.25 -16.22 8.94
CA GLY A 53 -5.19 -15.64 10.28
C GLY A 53 -3.97 -14.77 10.57
N ARG A 54 -3.10 -14.48 9.60
CA ARG A 54 -1.96 -13.58 9.79
C ARG A 54 -2.43 -12.13 9.81
N LEU A 55 -1.82 -11.30 10.65
CA LEU A 55 -1.98 -9.86 10.53
C LEU A 55 -1.08 -9.37 9.40
N LEU A 56 -1.71 -8.88 8.33
CA LEU A 56 -1.04 -8.14 7.27
C LEU A 56 -1.02 -6.68 7.69
N PHE A 57 0.16 -6.12 7.87
CA PHE A 57 0.32 -4.75 8.36
C PHE A 57 1.20 -3.95 7.40
N GLY A 58 0.59 -2.94 6.80
CA GLY A 58 1.26 -1.93 6.00
C GLY A 58 1.29 -0.60 6.73
N GLY A 59 2.41 0.09 6.58
CA GLY A 59 2.62 1.41 7.14
C GLY A 59 3.81 1.99 6.41
N ARG A 60 3.61 3.17 5.79
CA ARG A 60 4.58 3.77 4.89
C ARG A 60 5.78 4.33 5.68
N GLU A 61 6.77 3.52 5.95
CA GLU A 61 8.11 4.00 6.33
C GLU A 61 9.01 3.52 5.19
N VAL A 62 9.61 4.33 4.31
CA VAL A 62 10.11 5.70 4.42
C VAL A 62 10.38 6.22 2.99
N TYR A 63 10.53 7.53 2.84
CA TYR A 63 11.37 8.17 1.81
C TYR A 63 12.88 7.81 1.92
N ALA A 64 13.28 6.89 2.82
CA ALA A 64 14.65 6.67 3.30
C ALA A 64 14.81 5.38 4.16
N VAL A 65 14.29 4.22 3.71
CA VAL A 65 14.75 2.94 4.28
C VAL A 65 16.04 2.60 3.53
N ASN A 66 17.16 2.64 4.24
CA ASN A 66 18.47 2.36 3.62
C ASN A 66 18.64 0.86 3.28
N ASP A 67 17.99 -0.04 4.03
CA ASP A 67 17.94 -1.49 3.75
C ASP A 67 16.51 -2.04 3.95
N PRO A 68 15.86 -2.61 2.90
CA PRO A 68 14.56 -3.27 3.00
C PRO A 68 14.44 -4.31 4.14
N LYS A 69 15.55 -4.88 4.64
CA LYS A 69 15.57 -5.83 5.75
C LYS A 69 15.17 -5.23 7.10
N ASP A 70 15.28 -3.92 7.29
CA ASP A 70 14.95 -3.27 8.57
C ASP A 70 13.45 -2.95 8.70
N ILE A 71 12.67 -3.27 7.68
CA ILE A 71 11.26 -2.92 7.68
C ILE A 71 10.46 -3.62 8.78
N HIS A 72 10.83 -4.85 9.11
CA HIS A 72 10.14 -5.65 10.13
C HIS A 72 10.19 -4.97 11.50
N ILE A 73 11.26 -4.22 11.78
CA ILE A 73 11.42 -3.46 13.04
C ILE A 73 10.35 -2.37 13.15
N HIS A 74 10.19 -1.59 12.09
CA HIS A 74 9.23 -0.48 12.03
C HIS A 74 7.79 -0.99 12.07
N ILE A 75 7.49 -2.02 11.29
CA ILE A 75 6.16 -2.64 11.27
C ILE A 75 5.82 -3.21 12.64
N ARG A 76 6.74 -3.94 13.29
CA ARG A 76 6.50 -4.47 14.64
C ARG A 76 6.25 -3.36 15.66
N ARG A 77 7.00 -2.26 15.60
CA ARG A 77 6.75 -1.08 16.45
C ARG A 77 5.33 -0.54 16.24
N GLN A 78 4.90 -0.34 15.00
CA GLN A 78 3.56 0.18 14.70
C GLN A 78 2.43 -0.78 15.11
N ILE A 79 2.66 -2.10 14.99
CA ILE A 79 1.74 -3.12 15.52
C ILE A 79 1.64 -2.97 17.04
N ALA A 80 2.77 -2.91 17.75
CA ALA A 80 2.81 -2.81 19.21
C ALA A 80 2.15 -1.54 19.77
N GLU A 81 2.16 -0.45 19.00
CA GLU A 81 1.45 0.79 19.35
C GLU A 81 -0.09 0.64 19.32
N LEU A 82 -0.62 -0.27 18.49
CA LEU A 82 -2.06 -0.52 18.36
C LEU A 82 -2.52 -1.74 19.17
N TYR A 83 -1.67 -2.77 19.22
CA TYR A 83 -1.90 -4.06 19.87
C TYR A 83 -0.68 -4.40 20.74
N PRO A 84 -0.61 -3.85 21.97
CA PRO A 84 0.54 -4.05 22.87
C PRO A 84 0.86 -5.51 23.16
N GLU A 85 -0.14 -6.38 23.13
CA GLU A 85 0.00 -7.84 23.27
C GLU A 85 0.81 -8.50 22.14
N LEU A 86 0.93 -7.83 21.00
CA LEU A 86 1.70 -8.29 19.84
C LEU A 86 3.12 -7.70 19.78
N LYS A 87 3.62 -7.08 20.87
CA LYS A 87 4.93 -6.40 20.87
C LYS A 87 6.10 -7.26 20.36
N ASP A 88 6.08 -8.56 20.64
CA ASP A 88 7.13 -9.52 20.27
C ASP A 88 6.69 -10.46 19.14
N VAL A 89 5.60 -10.13 18.44
CA VAL A 89 5.08 -10.99 17.37
C VAL A 89 6.13 -11.18 16.29
N GLU A 90 6.29 -12.43 15.86
CA GLU A 90 7.19 -12.77 14.76
C GLU A 90 6.60 -12.26 13.44
N ILE A 91 7.43 -11.55 12.67
CA ILE A 91 7.14 -11.15 11.30
C ILE A 91 7.86 -12.13 10.40
N THR A 92 7.09 -12.95 9.66
CA THR A 92 7.62 -14.06 8.87
C THR A 92 7.86 -13.67 7.41
N HIS A 93 7.17 -12.64 6.94
CA HIS A 93 7.28 -12.16 5.56
C HIS A 93 7.31 -10.64 5.54
N GLY A 94 8.08 -10.10 4.60
CA GLY A 94 8.05 -8.69 4.26
C GLY A 94 8.20 -8.55 2.75
N TRP A 95 7.40 -7.67 2.16
CA TRP A 95 7.51 -7.35 0.74
C TRP A 95 7.09 -5.90 0.51
N GLY A 96 7.44 -5.39 -0.65
CA GLY A 96 6.97 -4.08 -1.07
C GLY A 96 7.44 -3.75 -2.47
N GLY A 97 7.19 -2.50 -2.84
CA GLY A 97 7.53 -1.97 -4.13
C GLY A 97 7.15 -0.50 -4.21
N TYR A 98 7.29 0.07 -5.41
CA TYR A 98 6.95 1.47 -5.64
C TYR A 98 5.51 1.62 -6.07
N VAL A 99 4.83 2.60 -5.49
CA VAL A 99 3.52 3.07 -5.94
C VAL A 99 3.65 4.44 -6.58
N GLY A 100 2.95 4.66 -7.69
CA GLY A 100 2.86 5.97 -8.33
C GLY A 100 1.91 6.88 -7.58
N ILE A 101 2.43 7.98 -7.03
CA ILE A 101 1.67 8.98 -6.27
C ILE A 101 1.67 10.31 -7.04
N THR A 102 0.52 10.96 -7.11
CA THR A 102 0.39 12.32 -7.64
C THR A 102 0.23 13.31 -6.47
N VAL A 103 0.62 14.56 -6.68
CA VAL A 103 0.42 15.64 -5.70
C VAL A 103 -1.05 15.77 -5.25
N PRO A 104 -2.05 15.80 -6.15
CA PRO A 104 -3.46 15.89 -5.74
C PRO A 104 -4.05 14.59 -5.19
N ARG A 105 -3.29 13.50 -5.12
CA ARG A 105 -3.76 12.15 -4.73
C ARG A 105 -4.91 11.61 -5.60
N LYS A 106 -5.01 12.08 -6.85
CA LYS A 106 -5.95 11.61 -7.87
C LYS A 106 -5.20 10.94 -9.03
N PRO A 107 -5.81 9.99 -9.75
CA PRO A 107 -5.19 9.44 -10.96
C PRO A 107 -4.80 10.55 -11.95
N PHE A 108 -3.61 10.44 -12.52
CA PHE A 108 -3.16 11.29 -13.61
C PHE A 108 -3.56 10.64 -14.94
N VAL A 109 -4.31 11.38 -15.76
CA VAL A 109 -4.83 10.90 -17.03
C VAL A 109 -4.39 11.85 -18.14
N ARG A 110 -3.92 11.30 -19.25
CA ARG A 110 -3.50 12.08 -20.41
C ARG A 110 -3.69 11.30 -21.71
N GLU A 111 -4.15 11.96 -22.75
CA GLU A 111 -3.98 11.47 -24.13
C GLU A 111 -2.55 11.75 -24.58
N VAL A 112 -1.78 10.68 -24.84
CA VAL A 112 -0.36 10.77 -25.19
C VAL A 112 -0.14 10.87 -26.70
N MET A 113 -1.08 10.34 -27.48
CA MET A 113 -1.19 10.38 -28.96
C MET A 113 -2.67 10.19 -29.33
N PRO A 114 -3.11 10.49 -30.56
CA PRO A 114 -4.51 10.30 -30.97
C PRO A 114 -5.03 8.91 -30.60
N ASN A 115 -6.08 8.86 -29.78
CA ASN A 115 -6.71 7.63 -29.28
C ASN A 115 -5.82 6.75 -28.37
N VAL A 116 -4.75 7.30 -27.78
CA VAL A 116 -3.88 6.59 -26.82
C VAL A 116 -3.92 7.30 -25.48
N ILE A 117 -4.60 6.70 -24.50
CA ILE A 117 -4.74 7.24 -23.15
C ILE A 117 -3.76 6.56 -22.20
N SER A 118 -2.98 7.37 -21.49
CA SER A 118 -2.19 6.97 -20.34
C SER A 118 -2.96 7.30 -19.06
N VAL A 119 -3.14 6.30 -18.19
CA VAL A 119 -3.72 6.46 -16.85
C VAL A 119 -2.74 5.88 -15.83
N GLY A 120 -2.36 6.69 -14.85
CA GLY A 120 -1.42 6.28 -13.81
C GLY A 120 -1.55 7.08 -12.54
N GLY A 121 -0.61 6.90 -11.60
CA GLY A 121 -0.57 7.73 -10.40
C GLY A 121 -1.77 7.53 -9.46
N TYR A 122 -2.32 6.31 -9.40
CA TYR A 122 -3.52 5.97 -8.62
C TYR A 122 -3.40 6.18 -7.10
N SER A 123 -2.25 6.63 -6.61
CA SER A 123 -2.10 7.15 -5.25
C SER A 123 -2.50 6.18 -4.14
N GLY A 124 -2.22 4.88 -4.35
CA GLY A 124 -2.56 3.79 -3.41
C GLY A 124 -3.85 3.04 -3.74
N HIS A 125 -4.65 3.51 -4.70
CA HIS A 125 -5.96 2.94 -5.02
C HIS A 125 -5.98 2.18 -6.37
N GLY A 126 -4.81 1.75 -6.86
CA GLY A 126 -4.65 1.19 -8.21
C GLY A 126 -5.49 -0.05 -8.48
N VAL A 127 -5.62 -0.97 -7.53
CA VAL A 127 -6.40 -2.20 -7.72
C VAL A 127 -7.88 -1.90 -7.97
N MET A 128 -8.44 -0.93 -7.23
CA MET A 128 -9.83 -0.51 -7.38
C MET A 128 -10.01 0.37 -8.63
N LEU A 129 -9.18 1.41 -8.76
CA LEU A 129 -9.39 2.45 -9.78
C LEU A 129 -8.98 2.02 -11.19
N SER A 130 -7.98 1.15 -11.36
CA SER A 130 -7.56 0.72 -12.71
C SER A 130 -8.68 0.05 -13.50
N ASN A 131 -9.46 -0.83 -12.85
CA ASN A 131 -10.62 -1.46 -13.47
C ASN A 131 -11.71 -0.44 -13.82
N PHE A 132 -12.00 0.50 -12.92
CA PHE A 132 -12.99 1.55 -13.16
C PHE A 132 -12.60 2.45 -14.34
N PHE A 133 -11.35 2.93 -14.37
CA PHE A 133 -10.85 3.76 -15.47
C PHE A 133 -10.76 2.98 -16.79
N GLY A 134 -10.37 1.71 -16.75
CA GLY A 134 -10.36 0.85 -17.93
C GLY A 134 -11.74 0.72 -18.55
N LYS A 135 -12.79 0.53 -17.74
CA LYS A 135 -14.18 0.54 -18.21
C LYS A 135 -14.59 1.91 -18.74
N LEU A 136 -14.34 2.98 -17.98
CA LEU A 136 -14.72 4.35 -18.35
C LEU A 136 -14.21 4.73 -19.74
N TYR A 137 -12.94 4.43 -20.04
CA TYR A 137 -12.31 4.75 -21.33
C TYR A 137 -12.60 3.75 -22.44
N ALA A 138 -13.18 2.58 -22.12
CA ALA A 138 -13.69 1.66 -23.13
C ALA A 138 -15.11 2.03 -23.60
N GLU A 139 -15.85 2.81 -22.81
CA GLU A 139 -17.22 3.23 -23.07
C GLU A 139 -17.34 4.62 -23.73
N THR A 140 -16.23 5.37 -23.80
CA THR A 140 -16.09 6.64 -24.53
C THR A 140 -15.62 6.43 -25.96
#